data_AF-A0A9W7ZCZ0-F1
#
_entry.id   AF-A0A9W7ZCZ0-F1
#
_cell.length_a   1.000
_cell.length_b   1.000
_cell.length_c   1.000
_cell.angle_alpha   90.00
_cell.angle_beta   90.00
_cell.angle_gamma   90.00
#
_symmetry.space_group_name_H-M   'P 1'
#
loop_
_entity.id
_entity.type
_entity.pdbx_description
1 polymer ?
#
loop_
_entity_poly.entity_id
_entity_poly.type
_entity_poly.pdbx_seq_one_letter_code
_entity_poly.pdbx_strand_id
1 'polypeptide(L)' 'MKHISKDDTITIPENVTVSLKARQITVTGPRGTLSRDLRHLQVDIQRPTKKQLRIVVWGGGRKHIATIRT' A
#
# COMPACT_ATOMS: atom_id res chain seq x y z
N MET A 1 -7.84 2.78 21.80
CA MET A 1 -6.47 2.26 21.91
C MET A 1 -5.70 2.60 20.65
N LYS A 2 -4.47 3.13 20.77
CA LYS A 2 -3.58 3.34 19.62
C LYS A 2 -2.64 2.14 19.54
N HIS A 3 -2.42 1.62 18.33
CA HIS A 3 -1.45 0.55 18.12
C HIS A 3 -0.09 1.16 17.76
N ILE A 4 1.00 0.56 18.25
CA ILE A 4 2.37 1.00 17.96
C ILE A 4 2.63 0.88 16.45
N SER A 5 2.32 -0.28 15.89
CA SER A 5 2.34 -0.53 14.46
C SER A 5 1.23 -1.52 14.10
N LYS A 6 0.61 -1.30 12.94
CA LYS A 6 -0.22 -2.30 12.29
C LYS A 6 0.13 -2.33 10.82
N ASP A 7 0.31 -3.52 10.29
CA ASP A 7 0.68 -3.73 8.90
C ASP A 7 -0.18 -4.79 8.23
N ASP A 8 -0.23 -4.72 6.90
CA ASP A 8 -0.82 -5.73 6.03
C ASP A 8 0.04 -5.92 4.78
N THR A 9 0.00 -7.12 4.21
CA THR A 9 0.83 -7.50 3.06
C THR A 9 -0.02 -7.97 1.90
N ILE A 10 0.20 -7.36 0.73
CA ILE A 10 -0.49 -7.68 -0.51
C ILE A 10 0.49 -8.41 -1.44
N THR A 11 0.07 -9.58 -1.94
CA THR A 11 0.82 -10.33 -2.95
C THR A 11 0.48 -9.83 -4.35
N ILE A 12 1.51 -9.56 -5.14
CA ILE A 12 1.39 -9.10 -6.53
C ILE A 12 1.43 -10.33 -7.45
N PRO A 13 0.40 -10.55 -8.29
CA PRO A 13 0.35 -11.69 -9.20
C PRO A 13 1.39 -11.57 -10.32
N GLU A 14 1.67 -12.70 -10.96
CA GLU A 14 2.59 -12.77 -12.09
C GLU A 14 1.99 -12.03 -13.32
N ASN A 15 2.82 -11.31 -14.07
CA ASN A 15 2.44 -10.37 -15.14
C ASN A 15 1.89 -9.00 -14.71
N VAL A 16 1.99 -8.65 -13.42
CA VAL A 16 1.66 -7.30 -12.94
C VAL A 16 2.89 -6.63 -12.36
N THR A 17 3.17 -5.41 -12.81
CA THR A 17 4.22 -4.56 -12.27
C THR A 17 3.63 -3.38 -11.52
N VAL A 18 4.14 -3.11 -10.32
CA VAL A 18 3.71 -1.99 -9.49
C VAL A 18 4.88 -1.02 -9.37
N SER A 19 4.63 0.27 -9.56
CA SER A 19 5.55 1.36 -9.28
C SER A 19 4.98 2.19 -8.14
N LEU A 20 5.83 2.55 -7.18
CA LEU A 20 5.46 3.34 -6.01
C LEU A 20 6.41 4.55 -5.93
N LYS A 21 5.84 5.76 -5.93
CA LYS A 21 6.59 6.99 -5.68
C LYS A 21 5.75 7.94 -4.86
N ALA A 22 6.24 8.33 -3.67
CA ALA A 22 5.56 9.30 -2.80
C ALA A 22 4.06 8.99 -2.53
N ARG A 23 3.70 7.72 -2.27
CA ARG A 23 2.31 7.23 -2.09
C ARG A 23 1.42 7.38 -3.34
N GLN A 24 1.99 7.69 -4.49
CA GLN A 24 1.35 7.51 -5.78
C GLN A 24 1.69 6.10 -6.29
N ILE A 25 0.66 5.31 -6.55
CA ILE A 25 0.79 3.93 -7.01
C ILE A 25 0.44 3.90 -8.49
N THR A 26 1.29 3.28 -9.30
CA THR A 26 0.99 2.96 -10.69
C THR A 26 1.10 1.46 -10.87
N VAL A 27 0.04 0.82 -11.37
CA VAL A 27 -0.04 -0.62 -11.63
C VAL A 27 -0.14 -0.82 -13.12
N THR A 28 0.80 -1.57 -13.70
CA THR A 28 0.83 -1.93 -15.12
C THR A 28 0.64 -3.43 -15.24
N GLY A 29 -0.39 -3.84 -15.97
CA GLY A 29 -0.69 -5.24 -16.26
C GLY A 29 -1.10 -5.45 -17.72
N PRO A 30 -1.50 -6.68 -18.09
CA PRO A 30 -1.84 -7.00 -19.48
C PRO A 30 -3.04 -6.23 -20.03
N ARG A 31 -3.92 -5.74 -19.15
CA ARG A 31 -5.13 -5.00 -19.51
C ARG A 31 -4.91 -3.48 -19.57
N GLY A 32 -3.69 -3.00 -19.32
CA GLY A 32 -3.34 -1.58 -19.31
C GLY A 32 -2.75 -1.11 -17.97
N THR A 33 -2.81 0.20 -17.75
CA THR A 33 -2.22 0.89 -16.61
C THR A 33 -3.28 1.57 -15.75
N LEU A 34 -3.14 1.46 -14.43
CA LEU A 34 -3.95 2.17 -13.44
C LEU A 34 -3.03 3.05 -12.60
N SER A 35 -3.44 4.29 -12.34
CA SER A 35 -2.73 5.18 -11.43
C SER A 35 -3.68 5.64 -10.33
N ARG A 36 -3.22 5.61 -9.07
CA ARG A 36 -3.98 6.07 -7.92
C ARG A 36 -3.11 6.87 -6.96
N ASP A 37 -3.64 8.00 -6.53
CA ASP A 37 -2.99 8.88 -5.56
C ASP A 37 -3.53 8.63 -4.16
N LEU A 38 -2.66 8.21 -3.24
CA LEU A 38 -2.97 7.95 -1.83
C LEU A 38 -2.28 8.95 -0.88
N ARG A 39 -1.81 10.11 -1.38
CA ARG A 39 -1.11 11.11 -0.56
C ARG A 39 -1.93 11.67 0.61
N HIS A 40 -3.26 11.58 0.52
CA HIS A 40 -4.19 11.97 1.58
C HIS A 40 -4.13 11.04 2.81
N LEU A 41 -3.61 9.82 2.67
CA LEU A 41 -3.45 8.85 3.75
C LEU A 41 -2.04 8.90 4.32
N GLN A 42 -1.91 9.01 5.64
CA GLN A 42 -0.62 9.02 6.32
C GLN A 42 -0.13 7.59 6.61
N VAL A 43 0.09 6.83 5.55
CA VAL A 43 0.55 5.44 5.63
C VAL A 43 1.94 5.29 5.03
N ASP A 44 2.72 4.36 5.55
CA ASP A 44 3.98 3.94 4.96
C ASP A 44 3.72 2.76 4.02
N ILE A 45 4.16 2.86 2.77
CA ILE A 45 4.00 1.80 1.77
C ILE A 45 5.39 1.37 1.36
N GLN A 46 5.70 0.12 1.67
CA GLN A 46 7.00 -0.47 1.45
C GLN A 46 6.87 -1.59 0.41
N ARG A 47 7.92 -1.76 -0.38
CA ARG A 47 8.03 -2.88 -1.31
C ARG A 47 9.15 -3.81 -0.85
N PRO A 48 8.89 -4.71 0.12
CA PRO A 48 9.92 -5.62 0.63
C PRO A 48 10.47 -6.55 -0.46
N THR A 49 9.61 -7.00 -1.39
CA THR A 49 9.98 -7.90 -2.48
C THR A 49 9.32 -7.43 -3.79
N LYS A 50 9.85 -7.85 -4.95
CA LYS A 50 9.20 -7.58 -6.26
C LYS A 50 7.74 -8.05 -6.32
N LYS A 51 7.40 -9.14 -5.60
CA LYS A 51 6.06 -9.76 -5.56
C LYS A 51 5.22 -9.38 -4.33
N GLN A 52 5.71 -8.55 -3.42
CA GLN A 52 4.97 -8.20 -2.19
C GLN A 52 5.01 -6.71 -1.93
N LEU A 53 3.86 -6.16 -1.57
CA LEU A 53 3.69 -4.79 -1.09
C LEU A 53 3.26 -4.86 0.37
N ARG A 54 3.90 -4.08 1.25
CA ARG A 54 3.56 -3.97 2.67
C ARG A 54 3.06 -2.57 2.96
N ILE A 55 1.94 -2.45 3.63
CA ILE A 55 1.38 -1.18 4.08
C ILE A 55 1.46 -1.16 5.60
N VAL A 56 1.99 -0.08 6.18
CA VAL A 56 2.22 0.06 7.62
C VAL A 56 1.64 1.38 8.11
N VAL A 57 0.92 1.31 9.23
CA VAL A 57 0.47 2.46 10.00
C VAL A 57 1.17 2.44 11.35
N TRP A 58 1.84 3.54 11.68
CA TRP A 58 2.52 3.76 12.95
C TRP A 58 1.66 4.63 13.86
N GLY A 59 1.52 4.24 15.13
CA GLY A 59 0.81 5.03 16.15
C GLY A 59 -0.68 5.29 15.83
N GLY A 60 -1.28 4.48 14.96
CA GLY A 60 -2.62 4.72 14.42
C GLY A 60 -3.73 4.51 15.44
N GLY A 61 -4.74 5.39 15.41
CA GLY A 61 -6.04 5.14 16.04
C GLY A 61 -6.92 4.20 15.20
N ARG A 62 -8.07 3.77 15.73
CA ARG A 62 -8.96 2.81 15.06
C ARG A 62 -9.35 3.19 13.63
N LYS A 63 -9.67 4.47 13.37
CA LYS A 63 -10.03 4.96 12.03
C LYS A 63 -8.85 4.89 11.05
N HIS A 64 -7.65 5.24 11.51
CA HIS A 64 -6.46 5.22 10.66
C HIS A 64 -6.02 3.79 10.34
N ILE A 65 -6.13 2.87 11.30
CA ILE A 65 -5.82 1.45 11.06
C ILE A 65 -6.79 0.84 10.04
N ALA A 66 -8.06 1.26 10.05
CA ALA A 66 -9.05 0.77 9.10
C ALA A 66 -8.71 1.11 7.64
N THR A 67 -7.92 2.18 7.38
CA THR A 67 -7.52 2.56 6.02
C THR A 67 -6.47 1.64 5.41
N ILE A 68 -5.91 0.69 6.17
CA ILE A 68 -4.99 -0.32 5.60
C ILE A 68 -5.75 -1.26 4.66
N ARG A 69 -7.04 -1.52 4.94
CA ARG A 69 -7.87 -2.49 4.21
C ARG A 69 -8.63 -1.90 3.01
N THR A 70 -8.80 -0.57 2.98
CA THR A 70 -9.54 0.15 1.92
C THR A 70 -8.73 0.25 0.64
#